data_AF-A0A950S0N4-F1
#
_entry.id   AF-A0A950S0N4-F1
#
_cell.length_a   1.000
_cell.length_b   1.000
_cell.length_c   1.000
_cell.angle_alpha   90.00
_cell.angle_beta   90.00
_cell.angle_gamma   90.00
#
_symmetry.space_group_name_H-M   'P 1'
#
loop_
_entity.id
_entity.type
_entity.pdbx_description
1 polymer ?
#
loop_
_entity_poly.entity_id
_entity_poly.type
_entity_poly.pdbx_seq_one_letter_code
_entity_poly.pdbx_strand_id
1 'polypeptide(L)'
;METGTTRERYAWRPFDLLIVDEVHHVAPKRRMRAMPWIASRRAIRRLAQDFEHRLFLSATPHNGYRESWTALLAMLDPLRFARGVEPDRQAIGQVMVRRMKDNVRNPDGSARFPQRVVKAIQVEYSESNREAHRLLQTLTDTRRQRVAQDKRRRAAVDIARPLPNKRLFSSSLAFAKTIDHYATTLRSRSRAEQAPAPVQAPAWLERLELAGEDEADDTAKNEAEHTS
;
A
#
# COMPACT_ATOMS: atom_id res chain seq x y z
N MET A 1 41.27 -5.81 30.84
CA MET A 1 40.60 -4.49 30.91
C MET A 1 40.66 -3.90 29.52
N GLU A 2 39.67 -4.23 28.69
CA GLU A 2 39.61 -3.80 27.29
C GLU A 2 39.20 -2.33 27.21
N THR A 3 40.14 -1.48 26.82
CA THR A 3 39.88 -0.11 26.37
C THR A 3 39.32 -0.16 24.95
N GLY A 4 38.08 -0.63 24.81
CA GLY A 4 37.32 -0.56 23.57
C GLY A 4 36.92 0.89 23.28
N THR A 5 37.73 1.57 22.48
CA THR A 5 37.54 2.96 22.11
C THR A 5 36.18 3.18 21.42
N THR A 6 35.43 4.18 21.86
CA THR A 6 34.16 4.68 21.27
C THR A 6 34.26 5.02 19.77
N ARG A 7 35.47 5.02 19.19
CA ARG A 7 35.76 5.34 17.79
C ARG A 7 35.35 4.24 16.80
N GLU A 8 35.23 2.98 17.19
CA GLU A 8 34.91 1.90 16.23
C GLU A 8 33.43 1.90 15.78
N ARG A 9 32.51 2.56 16.51
CA ARG A 9 31.11 2.71 16.08
C ARG A 9 30.89 3.83 15.06
N TYR A 10 31.90 4.65 14.80
CA TYR A 10 31.90 5.71 13.79
C TYR A 10 32.69 5.30 12.55
N ALA A 11 32.75 4.00 12.25
CA ALA A 11 33.22 3.51 10.97
C ALA A 11 32.34 4.10 9.85
N TRP A 12 32.91 5.06 9.12
CA TRP A 12 32.51 5.53 7.80
C TRP A 12 31.00 5.69 7.59
N ARG A 13 30.44 6.81 8.07
CA ARG A 13 29.14 7.28 7.58
C ARG A 13 29.41 8.24 6.43
N PRO A 14 29.20 7.85 5.16
CA PRO A 14 29.46 8.73 4.02
C PRO A 14 28.49 9.90 3.89
N PHE A 15 27.43 9.97 4.73
CA PHE A 15 26.37 10.95 4.59
C PHE A 15 25.89 11.47 5.96
N ASP A 16 25.77 12.80 6.06
CA ASP A 16 25.31 13.50 7.28
C ASP A 16 23.84 13.96 7.19
N LEU A 17 23.29 14.06 5.97
CA LEU A 17 21.94 14.56 5.69
C LEU A 17 21.08 13.51 4.97
N LEU A 18 19.92 13.20 5.55
CA LEU A 18 18.89 12.37 4.93
C LEU A 18 17.77 13.26 4.37
N ILE A 19 17.57 13.23 3.05
CA ILE A 19 16.44 13.88 2.39
C ILE A 19 15.43 12.81 1.97
N VAL A 20 14.17 12.95 2.38
CA VAL A 20 13.09 12.06 1.98
C VAL A 20 12.01 12.87 1.31
N ASP A 21 11.89 12.70 -0.01
CA ASP A 21 10.77 13.24 -0.76
C ASP A 21 9.52 12.36 -0.62
N GLU A 22 8.36 13.01 -0.66
CA GLU A 22 7.06 12.44 -0.36
C GLU A 22 7.03 11.50 0.86
N VAL A 23 7.52 12.04 1.99
CA VAL A 23 7.70 11.28 3.25
C VAL A 23 6.43 10.57 3.73
N HIS A 24 5.25 10.99 3.29
CA HIS A 24 3.98 10.34 3.60
C HIS A 24 3.93 8.87 3.12
N HIS A 25 4.77 8.45 2.17
CA HIS A 25 4.92 7.04 1.77
C HIS A 25 5.50 6.15 2.87
N VAL A 26 6.35 6.70 3.75
CA VAL A 26 6.99 5.98 4.87
C VAL A 26 6.26 6.14 6.20
N ALA A 27 5.23 6.98 6.24
CA ALA A 27 4.38 7.14 7.41
C ALA A 27 3.65 5.83 7.78
N PRO A 28 3.40 5.56 9.07
CA PRO A 28 2.56 4.44 9.49
C PRO A 28 1.15 4.52 8.95
N LYS A 29 0.74 3.59 8.10
CA LYS A 29 -0.67 3.39 7.77
C LYS A 29 -1.27 2.40 8.76
N ARG A 30 -2.44 2.71 9.33
CA ARG A 30 -3.16 1.81 10.24
C ARG A 30 -3.59 0.57 9.44
N ARG A 31 -3.03 -0.60 9.78
CA ARG A 31 -3.28 -1.92 9.17
C ARG A 31 -2.97 -2.04 7.66
N MET A 32 -1.75 -2.45 7.32
CA MET A 32 -1.50 -3.22 6.09
C MET A 32 -0.59 -4.40 6.45
N ARG A 33 -1.10 -5.63 6.26
CA ARG A 33 -0.28 -6.86 6.32
C ARG A 33 0.50 -6.98 5.01
N ALA A 34 1.79 -7.32 5.14
CA ALA A 34 2.70 -7.81 4.10
C ALA A 34 2.57 -7.14 2.71
N MET A 35 3.26 -6.01 2.52
CA MET A 35 3.47 -5.37 1.21
C MET A 35 4.92 -4.86 1.09
N PRO A 36 5.49 -4.73 -0.13
CA PRO A 36 6.86 -4.24 -0.35
C PRO A 36 7.16 -2.89 0.32
N TRP A 37 6.14 -2.01 0.39
CA TRP A 37 6.18 -0.71 1.08
C TRP A 37 6.59 -0.80 2.56
N ILE A 38 6.41 -1.95 3.22
CA ILE A 38 6.82 -2.17 4.62
C ILE A 38 8.35 -2.22 4.72
N ALA A 39 9.03 -2.80 3.73
CA ALA A 39 10.48 -2.92 3.70
C ALA A 39 11.13 -1.54 3.54
N SER A 40 10.72 -0.76 2.53
CA SER A 40 11.21 0.62 2.31
C SER A 40 10.94 1.52 3.52
N ARG A 41 9.75 1.40 4.11
CA ARG A 41 9.38 2.11 5.33
C ARG A 41 10.22 1.72 6.55
N ARG A 42 10.61 0.45 6.69
CA ARG A 42 11.49 -0.03 7.77
C ARG A 42 12.93 0.42 7.54
N ALA A 43 13.40 0.38 6.29
CA ALA A 43 14.72 0.85 5.89
C ALA A 43 14.88 2.34 6.19
N ILE A 44 13.98 3.19 5.71
CA ILE A 44 14.04 4.64 5.94
C ILE A 44 13.93 4.99 7.43
N ARG A 45 13.14 4.24 8.21
CA ARG A 45 13.12 4.45 9.68
C ARG A 45 14.45 4.13 10.37
N ARG A 46 15.12 3.06 9.95
CA ARG A 46 16.43 2.68 10.48
C ARG A 46 17.47 3.70 10.07
N LEU A 47 17.52 4.02 8.77
CA LEU A 47 18.40 5.05 8.23
C LEU A 47 18.18 6.38 8.93
N ALA A 48 16.95 6.83 9.18
CA ALA A 48 16.72 8.09 9.89
C ALA A 48 17.42 8.13 11.27
N GLN A 49 17.46 7.03 12.03
CA GLN A 49 18.15 6.98 13.33
C GLN A 49 19.66 7.19 13.21
N ASP A 50 20.21 6.89 12.03
CA ASP A 50 21.62 6.95 11.72
C ASP A 50 22.09 8.32 11.19
N PHE A 51 21.17 9.25 10.95
CA PHE A 51 21.47 10.57 10.43
C PHE A 51 21.16 11.65 11.46
N GLU A 52 22.10 12.58 11.63
CA GLU A 52 21.93 13.77 12.47
C GLU A 52 20.96 14.76 11.82
N HIS A 53 21.16 15.05 10.52
CA HIS A 53 20.31 15.98 9.78
C HIS A 53 19.27 15.23 8.95
N ARG A 54 18.02 15.70 9.02
CA ARG A 54 16.88 15.09 8.32
C ARG A 54 16.02 16.19 7.70
N LEU A 55 15.75 16.07 6.41
CA LEU A 55 14.86 16.96 5.68
C LEU A 55 13.75 16.13 5.03
N PHE A 56 12.53 16.29 5.53
CA PHE A 56 11.37 15.61 4.98
C PHE A 56 10.53 16.57 4.14
N LEU A 57 10.27 16.18 2.90
CA LEU A 57 9.48 16.93 1.95
C LEU A 57 8.16 16.21 1.72
N SER A 58 7.06 16.96 1.75
CA SER A 58 5.78 16.50 1.23
C SER A 58 4.80 17.65 1.07
N ALA A 59 4.03 17.62 -0.01
CA ALA A 59 2.89 18.53 -0.18
C ALA A 59 1.74 18.19 0.78
N THR A 60 1.62 16.91 1.17
CA THR A 60 0.56 16.38 2.02
C THR A 60 1.18 15.48 3.09
N PRO A 61 1.66 16.04 4.21
CA PRO A 61 2.49 15.30 5.15
C PRO A 61 1.75 14.15 5.86
N HIS A 62 0.43 14.03 5.71
CA HIS A 62 -0.30 12.87 6.21
C HIS A 62 -1.44 12.44 5.30
N ASN A 63 -1.77 11.16 5.40
CA ASN A 63 -2.86 10.45 4.74
C ASN A 63 -4.22 10.62 5.45
N GLY A 64 -4.43 11.72 6.17
CA GLY A 64 -5.62 11.96 7.00
C GLY A 64 -5.56 11.39 8.43
N TYR A 65 -4.51 10.65 8.83
CA TYR A 65 -4.43 10.01 10.14
C TYR A 65 -3.42 10.69 11.08
N ARG A 66 -3.83 10.90 12.34
CA ARG A 66 -3.01 11.56 13.38
C ARG A 66 -1.79 10.73 13.79
N GLU A 67 -1.94 9.42 13.88
CA GLU A 67 -0.86 8.51 14.24
C GLU A 67 0.23 8.46 13.15
N SER A 68 -0.16 8.66 11.90
CA SER A 68 0.78 8.77 10.79
C SER A 68 1.61 10.05 10.89
N TRP A 69 0.96 11.16 11.22
CA TRP A 69 1.58 12.47 11.39
C TRP A 69 2.57 12.52 12.57
N THR A 70 2.11 12.15 13.77
CA THR A 70 2.97 12.15 14.99
C THR A 70 4.17 11.21 14.84
N ALA A 71 4.03 10.12 14.09
CA ALA A 71 5.14 9.22 13.81
C ALA A 71 6.15 9.75 12.79
N LEU A 72 5.75 10.66 11.90
CA LEU A 72 6.70 11.37 11.05
C LEU A 72 7.47 12.41 11.84
N LEU A 73 6.79 13.17 12.70
CA LEU A 73 7.44 14.14 13.60
C LEU A 73 8.45 13.46 14.54
N ALA A 74 8.07 12.35 15.17
CA ALA A 74 8.99 11.59 16.02
C ALA A 74 10.15 10.95 15.25
N MET A 75 10.02 10.73 13.95
CA MET A 75 11.11 10.27 13.08
C MET A 75 12.02 11.43 12.66
N LEU A 76 11.46 12.64 12.51
CA LEU A 76 12.21 13.86 12.19
C LEU A 76 13.03 14.31 13.40
N ASP A 77 12.38 14.51 14.54
CA ASP A 77 13.01 14.94 15.80
C ASP A 77 12.45 14.11 16.98
N PRO A 78 13.13 13.00 17.34
CA PRO A 78 12.68 12.11 18.42
C PRO A 78 12.84 12.72 19.82
N LEU A 79 13.59 13.81 19.98
CA LEU A 79 13.76 14.50 21.27
C LEU A 79 12.57 15.41 21.58
N ARG A 80 11.97 16.00 20.54
CA ARG A 80 10.81 16.91 20.68
C ARG A 80 9.47 16.20 20.57
N PHE A 81 9.38 15.13 19.79
CA PHE A 81 8.10 14.51 19.44
C PHE A 81 8.05 13.03 19.76
N ALA A 82 6.89 12.61 20.28
CA ALA A 82 6.58 11.21 20.56
C ALA A 82 5.39 10.73 19.72
N ARG A 83 5.37 9.43 19.41
CA ARG A 83 4.30 8.83 18.59
C ARG A 83 3.00 8.79 19.39
N GLY A 84 1.90 9.21 18.77
CA GLY A 84 0.57 9.19 19.40
C GLY A 84 0.32 10.30 20.44
N VAL A 85 1.33 11.11 20.75
CA VAL A 85 1.20 12.30 21.60
C VAL A 85 0.88 13.50 20.71
N GLU A 86 -0.06 14.33 21.13
CA GLU A 86 -0.36 15.57 20.42
C GLU A 86 0.84 16.53 20.52
N PRO A 87 1.44 16.93 19.39
CA PRO A 87 2.60 17.81 19.42
C PRO A 87 2.18 19.24 19.77
N ASP A 88 3.02 19.92 20.56
CA ASP A 88 2.82 21.34 20.82
C ASP A 88 2.96 22.18 19.54
N ARG A 89 2.13 23.23 19.40
CA ARG A 89 2.12 24.07 18.20
C ARG A 89 3.39 24.88 18.03
N GLN A 90 4.02 25.35 19.12
CA GLN A 90 5.27 26.09 19.02
C GLN A 90 6.39 25.14 18.59
N ALA A 91 6.44 23.93 19.16
CA ALA A 91 7.39 22.89 18.74
C ALA A 91 7.26 22.56 17.25
N ILE A 92 6.03 22.42 16.72
CA ILE A 92 5.80 22.22 15.28
C ILE A 92 6.33 23.40 14.47
N GLY A 93 6.08 24.64 14.89
CA GLY A 93 6.53 25.84 14.19
C GLY A 93 8.05 25.97 14.09
N GLN A 94 8.80 25.32 14.97
CA GLN A 94 10.27 25.31 14.95
C GLN A 94 10.87 24.31 13.95
N VAL A 95 10.13 23.25 13.58
CA VAL A 95 10.64 22.18 12.70
C VAL A 95 9.97 22.13 11.33
N MET A 96 8.80 22.75 11.19
CA MET A 96 8.00 22.65 9.97
C MET A 96 7.84 24.02 9.30
N VAL A 97 8.27 24.09 8.05
CA VAL A 97 7.98 25.24 7.17
C VAL A 97 6.90 24.83 6.18
N ARG A 98 5.74 25.51 6.26
CA ARG A 98 4.64 25.34 5.31
C ARG A 98 4.18 26.70 4.80
N ARG A 99 4.23 26.89 3.47
CA ARG A 99 3.74 28.10 2.80
C ARG A 99 2.61 27.71 1.86
N MET A 100 1.49 28.44 1.93
CA MET A 100 0.42 28.33 0.94
C MET A 100 0.69 29.28 -0.22
N LYS A 101 0.11 29.03 -1.40
CA LYS A 101 0.23 29.93 -2.55
C LYS A 101 -0.22 31.36 -2.20
N ASP A 102 -1.25 31.49 -1.37
CA ASP A 102 -1.77 32.78 -0.91
C ASP A 102 -0.78 33.57 -0.03
N ASN A 103 0.19 32.87 0.60
CA ASN A 103 1.24 33.49 1.42
C ASN A 103 2.42 33.97 0.56
N VAL A 104 2.49 33.59 -0.72
CA VAL A 104 3.57 33.97 -1.62
C VAL A 104 3.09 35.16 -2.46
N ARG A 105 3.60 36.34 -2.14
CA ARG A 105 3.32 37.59 -2.83
C ARG A 105 4.52 38.04 -3.65
N ASN A 106 4.26 38.88 -4.64
CA ASN A 106 5.31 39.58 -5.38
C ASN A 106 5.97 40.64 -4.46
N PRO A 107 7.15 41.17 -4.84
CA PRO A 107 7.83 42.21 -4.05
C PRO A 107 6.99 43.47 -3.80
N ASP A 108 6.06 43.79 -4.71
CA ASP A 108 5.10 44.89 -4.61
C ASP A 108 3.86 44.57 -3.75
N GLY A 109 3.79 43.38 -3.14
CA GLY A 109 2.68 42.92 -2.31
C GLY A 109 1.50 42.32 -3.09
N SER A 110 1.52 42.34 -4.42
CA SER A 110 0.47 41.74 -5.25
C SER A 110 0.45 40.21 -5.15
N ALA A 111 -0.71 39.60 -5.41
CA ALA A 111 -0.84 38.15 -5.38
C ALA A 111 0.01 37.51 -6.50
N ARG A 112 0.94 36.62 -6.15
CA ARG A 112 1.76 35.93 -7.15
C ARG A 112 0.97 34.88 -7.93
N PHE A 113 -0.07 34.31 -7.31
CA PHE A 113 -0.88 33.24 -7.87
C PHE A 113 -2.34 33.70 -8.06
N PRO A 114 -3.02 33.21 -9.11
CA PRO A 114 -4.43 33.52 -9.33
C PRO A 114 -5.31 32.91 -8.24
N GLN A 115 -6.40 33.61 -7.90
CA GLN A 115 -7.36 33.12 -6.92
C GLN A 115 -8.11 31.89 -7.47
N ARG A 116 -8.22 30.85 -6.63
CA ARG A 116 -8.94 29.63 -6.98
C ARG A 116 -10.45 29.88 -6.91
N VAL A 117 -11.12 29.82 -8.06
CA VAL A 117 -12.60 29.80 -8.14
C VAL A 117 -13.05 28.36 -8.39
N VAL A 118 -13.75 27.78 -7.41
CA VAL A 118 -14.28 26.41 -7.52
C VAL A 118 -15.65 26.47 -8.17
N LYS A 119 -15.77 25.90 -9.37
CA LYS A 119 -17.05 25.72 -10.05
C LYS A 119 -17.43 24.25 -9.97
N ALA A 120 -18.49 23.94 -9.23
CA ALA A 120 -19.05 22.60 -9.21
C ALA A 120 -19.77 22.35 -10.54
N ILE A 121 -19.36 21.31 -11.27
CA ILE A 121 -20.06 20.85 -12.47
C ILE A 121 -20.97 19.72 -12.04
N GLN A 122 -22.27 19.99 -12.04
CA GLN A 122 -23.29 18.96 -11.83
C GLN A 122 -23.37 18.12 -13.10
N VAL A 123 -23.30 16.80 -12.96
CA VAL A 123 -23.46 15.85 -14.07
C VAL A 123 -24.69 15.03 -13.79
N GLU A 124 -25.67 15.10 -14.69
CA GLU A 124 -26.83 14.24 -14.63
C GLU A 124 -26.48 12.86 -15.17
N TYR A 125 -26.67 11.84 -14.35
CA TYR A 125 -26.54 10.46 -14.80
C TYR A 125 -27.80 10.05 -15.56
N SER A 126 -27.66 9.34 -16.69
CA SER A 126 -28.80 8.67 -17.31
C SER A 126 -29.36 7.59 -16.38
N GLU A 127 -30.62 7.19 -16.60
CA GLU A 127 -31.21 6.08 -15.86
C GLU A 127 -30.44 4.77 -16.08
N SER A 128 -29.94 4.55 -17.30
CA SER A 128 -29.09 3.39 -17.62
C SER A 128 -27.79 3.36 -16.80
N ASN A 129 -27.15 4.52 -16.58
CA ASN A 129 -25.95 4.61 -15.74
C ASN A 129 -26.28 4.35 -14.27
N ARG A 130 -27.38 4.92 -13.76
CA ARG A 130 -27.85 4.64 -12.39
C ARG A 130 -28.13 3.17 -12.18
N GLU A 131 -28.79 2.52 -13.14
CA GLU A 131 -29.10 1.10 -13.08
C GLU A 131 -27.84 0.23 -13.14
N ALA A 132 -26.88 0.55 -14.02
CA ALA A 132 -25.61 -0.17 -14.06
C ALA A 132 -24.86 -0.11 -12.71
N HIS A 133 -24.87 1.04 -12.04
CA HIS A 133 -24.30 1.19 -10.70
C HIS A 133 -25.08 0.39 -9.65
N ARG A 134 -26.42 0.39 -9.70
CA ARG A 134 -27.28 -0.40 -8.80
C ARG A 134 -27.01 -1.89 -8.94
N LEU A 135 -26.98 -2.42 -10.17
CA LEU A 135 -26.66 -3.81 -10.47
C LEU A 135 -25.27 -4.21 -9.95
N LEU A 136 -24.28 -3.32 -10.12
CA LEU A 136 -22.93 -3.57 -9.65
C LEU A 136 -22.84 -3.62 -8.11
N GLN A 137 -23.57 -2.75 -7.42
CA GLN A 137 -23.70 -2.79 -5.97
C GLN A 137 -24.35 -4.10 -5.52
N THR A 138 -25.49 -4.47 -6.09
CA THR A 138 -26.19 -5.73 -5.80
C THR A 138 -25.30 -6.95 -5.99
N LEU A 139 -24.55 -7.04 -7.10
CA LEU A 139 -23.60 -8.11 -7.37
C LEU A 139 -22.54 -8.20 -6.26
N THR A 140 -21.97 -7.06 -5.88
CA THR A 140 -20.90 -6.98 -4.89
C THR A 140 -21.38 -7.37 -3.50
N ASP A 141 -22.55 -6.88 -3.09
CA ASP A 141 -23.12 -7.14 -1.77
C ASP A 141 -23.59 -8.60 -1.64
N THR A 142 -24.20 -9.16 -2.69
CA THR A 142 -24.57 -10.59 -2.74
C THR A 142 -23.33 -11.49 -2.56
N ARG A 143 -22.22 -11.18 -3.22
CA ARG A 143 -20.97 -11.94 -3.06
C ARG A 143 -20.44 -11.86 -1.63
N ARG A 144 -20.47 -10.67 -1.03
CA ARG A 144 -20.01 -10.46 0.33
C ARG A 144 -20.86 -11.22 1.34
N GLN A 145 -22.18 -11.30 1.12
CA GLN A 145 -23.10 -12.09 1.93
C GLN A 145 -22.81 -13.60 1.84
N ARG A 146 -22.52 -14.15 0.65
CA ARG A 146 -22.18 -15.57 0.47
C ARG A 146 -20.97 -16.04 1.27
N VAL A 147 -20.00 -15.15 1.48
CA VAL A 147 -18.79 -15.44 2.28
C VAL A 147 -18.85 -14.83 3.67
N ALA A 148 -20.05 -14.44 4.15
CA ALA A 148 -20.17 -13.75 5.43
C ALA A 148 -19.59 -14.59 6.57
N GLN A 149 -19.86 -15.89 6.65
CA GLN A 149 -19.39 -16.69 7.78
C GLN A 149 -17.87 -16.93 7.80
N ASP A 150 -17.17 -16.77 6.66
CA ASP A 150 -15.73 -16.99 6.55
C ASP A 150 -14.96 -15.66 6.51
N LYS A 151 -14.30 -15.32 7.63
CA LYS A 151 -13.51 -14.08 7.75
C LYS A 151 -12.39 -13.97 6.71
N ARG A 152 -11.75 -15.07 6.30
CA ARG A 152 -10.65 -15.06 5.31
C ARG A 152 -11.20 -14.82 3.91
N ARG A 153 -12.25 -15.55 3.51
CA ARG A 153 -12.90 -15.36 2.20
C ARG A 153 -13.57 -14.00 2.09
N ARG A 154 -14.19 -13.50 3.17
CA ARG A 154 -14.73 -12.14 3.25
C ARG A 154 -13.66 -11.09 2.98
N ALA A 155 -12.49 -11.20 3.61
CA ALA A 155 -11.37 -10.29 3.39
C ALA A 155 -10.89 -10.32 1.92
N ALA A 156 -10.81 -11.51 1.30
CA ALA A 156 -10.45 -11.64 -0.11
C ALA A 156 -11.47 -10.97 -1.05
N VAL A 157 -12.77 -11.15 -0.79
CA VAL A 157 -13.85 -10.47 -1.56
C VAL A 157 -13.79 -8.95 -1.37
N ASP A 158 -13.56 -8.46 -0.15
CA ASP A 158 -13.44 -7.03 0.13
C ASP A 158 -12.21 -6.41 -0.57
N ILE A 159 -11.11 -7.15 -0.73
CA ILE A 159 -9.93 -6.71 -1.50
C ILE A 159 -10.24 -6.63 -3.00
N ALA A 160 -11.01 -7.58 -3.55
CA ALA A 160 -11.35 -7.63 -4.97
C ALA A 160 -12.51 -6.67 -5.36
N ARG A 161 -13.34 -6.26 -4.40
CA ARG A 161 -14.51 -5.38 -4.59
C ARG A 161 -14.27 -4.11 -5.42
N PRO A 162 -13.13 -3.40 -5.31
CA PRO A 162 -12.91 -2.19 -6.09
C PRO A 162 -12.66 -2.46 -7.58
N LEU A 163 -12.27 -3.67 -7.97
CA LEU A 163 -11.82 -3.96 -9.33
C LEU A 163 -12.90 -3.72 -10.40
N PRO A 164 -14.15 -4.21 -10.25
CA PRO A 164 -15.22 -3.92 -11.19
C PRO A 164 -15.53 -2.41 -11.30
N ASN A 165 -15.54 -1.68 -10.18
CA ASN A 165 -15.73 -0.22 -10.17
C ASN A 165 -14.63 0.49 -10.95
N LYS A 166 -13.37 0.15 -10.70
CA LYS A 166 -12.23 0.71 -11.45
C LYS A 166 -12.34 0.45 -12.94
N ARG A 167 -12.78 -0.76 -13.32
CA ARG A 167 -12.95 -1.12 -14.73
C ARG A 167 -14.11 -0.37 -15.38
N LEU A 168 -15.25 -0.24 -14.68
CA LEU A 168 -16.39 0.59 -15.11
C LEU A 168 -15.98 2.05 -15.38
N PHE A 169 -15.20 2.66 -14.48
CA PHE A 169 -14.72 4.03 -14.65
C PHE A 169 -13.62 4.17 -15.71
N SER A 170 -12.90 3.08 -16.01
CA SER A 170 -11.81 3.11 -17.01
C SER A 170 -12.30 2.97 -18.46
N SER A 171 -13.27 2.09 -18.70
CA SER A 171 -13.81 1.80 -20.05
C SER A 171 -15.00 0.84 -19.95
N SER A 172 -16.05 1.12 -20.71
CA SER A 172 -17.19 0.21 -20.87
C SER A 172 -16.77 -1.18 -21.38
N LEU A 173 -15.81 -1.26 -22.30
CA LEU A 173 -15.29 -2.52 -22.83
C LEU A 173 -14.52 -3.31 -21.75
N ALA A 174 -13.69 -2.63 -20.95
CA ALA A 174 -12.95 -3.26 -19.86
C ALA A 174 -13.93 -3.84 -18.81
N PHE A 175 -15.00 -3.12 -18.53
CA PHE A 175 -16.07 -3.61 -17.65
C PHE A 175 -16.78 -4.83 -18.24
N ALA A 176 -17.20 -4.78 -19.51
CA ALA A 176 -17.84 -5.90 -20.19
C ALA A 176 -16.99 -7.19 -20.15
N LYS A 177 -15.70 -7.10 -20.50
CA LYS A 177 -14.76 -8.23 -20.40
C LYS A 177 -14.64 -8.80 -18.99
N THR A 178 -14.77 -7.95 -17.97
CA THR A 178 -14.71 -8.37 -16.56
C THR A 178 -15.94 -9.17 -16.16
N ILE A 179 -17.11 -8.70 -16.57
CA ILE A 179 -18.38 -9.38 -16.31
C ILE A 179 -18.43 -10.70 -17.09
N ASP A 180 -17.94 -10.73 -18.32
CA ASP A 180 -17.89 -11.94 -19.14
C ASP A 180 -16.97 -13.02 -18.56
N HIS A 181 -15.74 -12.65 -18.19
CA HIS A 181 -14.83 -13.57 -17.51
C HIS A 181 -15.42 -14.07 -16.18
N TYR A 182 -16.11 -13.18 -15.45
CA TYR A 182 -16.80 -13.56 -14.22
C TYR A 182 -17.95 -14.54 -14.46
N ALA A 183 -18.80 -14.28 -15.46
CA ALA A 183 -19.90 -15.16 -15.83
C ALA A 183 -19.39 -16.54 -16.24
N THR A 184 -18.30 -16.58 -17.03
CA THR A 184 -17.63 -17.82 -17.44
C THR A 184 -17.11 -18.61 -16.24
N THR A 185 -16.48 -17.93 -15.27
CA THR A 185 -15.96 -18.56 -14.04
C THR A 185 -17.08 -19.10 -13.14
N LEU A 186 -18.22 -18.42 -13.07
CA LEU A 186 -19.38 -18.92 -12.33
C LEU A 186 -20.02 -20.13 -13.00
N ARG A 187 -20.16 -20.09 -14.33
CA ARG A 187 -20.71 -21.21 -15.11
C ARG A 187 -19.83 -22.44 -15.01
N SER A 188 -18.50 -22.29 -15.07
CA SER A 188 -17.58 -23.42 -14.93
C SER A 188 -17.62 -24.03 -13.53
N ARG A 189 -17.72 -23.22 -12.47
CA ARG A 189 -17.90 -23.73 -11.10
C ARG A 189 -19.24 -24.42 -10.90
N SER A 190 -20.33 -23.84 -11.38
CA SER A 190 -21.65 -24.47 -11.34
C SER A 190 -21.65 -25.81 -12.07
N ARG A 191 -20.93 -25.91 -13.20
CA ARG A 191 -20.78 -27.17 -13.94
C ARG A 191 -19.89 -28.18 -13.22
N ALA A 192 -18.86 -27.74 -12.52
CA ALA A 192 -18.00 -28.60 -11.70
C ALA A 192 -18.70 -29.09 -10.41
N GLU A 193 -19.55 -28.26 -9.81
CA GLU A 193 -20.40 -28.64 -8.67
C GLU A 193 -21.57 -29.55 -9.07
N GLN A 194 -21.97 -29.52 -10.35
CA GLN A 194 -23.01 -30.39 -10.94
C GLN A 194 -22.45 -31.64 -11.65
N ALA A 195 -21.14 -31.76 -11.81
CA ALA A 195 -20.54 -32.96 -12.36
C ALA A 195 -20.68 -34.09 -11.32
N PRO A 196 -21.09 -35.32 -11.73
CA PRO A 196 -21.02 -36.46 -10.83
C PRO A 196 -19.57 -36.63 -10.35
N ALA A 197 -19.41 -37.05 -9.09
CA ALA A 197 -18.10 -37.25 -8.48
C ALA A 197 -17.18 -38.00 -9.46
N PRO A 198 -15.92 -37.56 -9.66
CA PRO A 198 -15.02 -38.23 -10.58
C PRO A 198 -14.91 -39.69 -10.17
N VAL A 199 -15.17 -40.58 -11.12
CA VAL A 199 -14.89 -42.02 -10.97
C VAL A 199 -13.42 -42.13 -10.60
N GLN A 200 -13.13 -42.67 -9.42
CA GLN A 200 -11.77 -42.86 -8.94
C GLN A 200 -10.99 -43.62 -10.00
N ALA A 201 -9.92 -43.00 -10.51
CA ALA A 201 -8.99 -43.69 -11.38
C ALA A 201 -8.40 -44.88 -10.60
N PRO A 202 -8.31 -46.08 -11.19
CA PRO A 202 -7.74 -47.23 -10.50
C PRO A 202 -6.28 -46.96 -10.10
N ALA A 203 -5.89 -47.40 -8.90
CA ALA A 203 -4.61 -47.12 -8.25
C ALA A 203 -3.34 -47.47 -9.06
N TRP A 204 -3.46 -48.15 -10.21
CA TRP A 204 -2.33 -48.40 -11.10
C TRP A 204 -1.93 -47.18 -11.95
N LEU A 205 -2.80 -46.17 -12.07
CA LEU A 205 -2.49 -44.92 -12.79
C LEU A 205 -1.60 -43.97 -11.98
N GLU A 206 -1.75 -43.92 -10.64
CA GLU A 206 -0.88 -43.13 -9.73
C GLU A 206 0.57 -43.64 -9.71
N ARG A 207 0.78 -44.92 -10.02
CA ARG A 207 2.11 -45.54 -9.96
C ARG A 207 3.01 -45.20 -11.14
N LEU A 208 2.44 -44.67 -12.23
CA LEU A 208 3.17 -44.21 -13.41
C LEU A 208 3.64 -42.75 -13.28
N GLU A 209 2.95 -41.92 -12.50
CA GLU A 209 3.34 -40.52 -12.27
C GLU A 209 4.50 -40.41 -11.26
N LEU A 210 4.60 -41.33 -10.29
CA LEU A 210 5.66 -41.34 -9.27
C LEU A 210 7.00 -41.96 -9.74
N ALA A 211 7.04 -42.63 -10.89
CA ALA A 211 8.28 -43.20 -11.43
C ALA A 211 9.06 -42.22 -12.35
N GLY A 212 8.50 -41.02 -12.58
CA GLY A 212 9.10 -39.98 -13.43
C GLY A 212 9.80 -38.84 -12.70
N GLU A 213 9.84 -38.86 -11.37
CA GLU A 213 10.42 -37.78 -10.56
C GLU A 213 11.48 -38.31 -9.58
N ASP A 214 12.47 -39.05 -10.10
CA ASP A 214 13.76 -39.28 -9.43
C ASP A 214 14.90 -38.87 -10.37
N GLU A 215 15.07 -37.54 -10.55
CA GLU A 215 16.38 -36.93 -10.81
C GLU A 215 16.54 -35.67 -9.93
N ALA A 216 17.10 -35.92 -8.74
CA ALA A 216 18.05 -35.12 -7.97
C ALA A 216 18.04 -33.58 -8.04
N ASP A 217 17.58 -33.00 -6.93
CA ASP A 217 18.32 -32.09 -6.04
C ASP A 217 19.57 -31.38 -6.59
N ASP A 218 19.51 -30.04 -6.65
CA ASP A 218 20.70 -29.20 -6.54
C ASP A 218 20.36 -27.93 -5.73
N THR A 219 20.07 -28.12 -4.44
CA THR A 219 20.10 -27.04 -3.44
C THR A 219 21.39 -27.09 -2.61
N ALA A 220 22.52 -26.74 -3.22
CA ALA A 220 23.77 -26.52 -2.49
C ALA A 220 24.66 -25.42 -3.11
N LYS A 221 24.30 -24.14 -2.93
CA LYS A 221 25.30 -23.05 -2.96
C LYS A 221 24.85 -21.78 -2.22
N ASN A 222 24.93 -21.83 -0.88
CA ASN A 222 24.77 -20.65 -0.03
C ASN A 222 25.85 -20.53 1.06
N GLU A 223 27.01 -21.18 0.90
CA GLU A 223 28.15 -21.06 1.81
C GLU A 223 29.47 -21.04 1.02
N ALA A 224 29.82 -19.91 0.40
CA ALA A 224 31.17 -19.64 -0.14
C ALA A 224 31.47 -18.14 -0.41
N GLU A 225 30.93 -17.21 0.37
CA GLU A 225 31.37 -15.79 0.32
C GLU A 225 31.69 -15.25 1.73
N HIS A 226 32.33 -16.08 2.56
CA HIS A 226 32.93 -15.68 3.84
C HIS A 226 34.37 -16.19 4.01
N THR A 227 35.16 -16.16 2.93
CA THR A 227 36.63 -16.20 3.02
C THR A 227 37.26 -15.82 1.68
N SER A 228 37.57 -14.54 1.50
CA SER A 228 38.78 -13.99 0.85
C SER A 228 38.81 -12.48 1.04
#